data_AF-A0A6I6SL49-F1
#
_entry.id   AF-A0A6I6SL49-F1
#
_cell.length_a   1.000
_cell.length_b   1.000
_cell.length_c   1.000
_cell.angle_alpha   90.00
_cell.angle_beta   90.00
_cell.angle_gamma   90.00
#
_symmetry.space_group_name_H-M   'P 1'
#
loop_
_entity.id
_entity.type
_entity.pdbx_description
1 polymer ?
#
loop_
_entity_poly.entity_id
_entity_poly.type
_entity_poly.pdbx_seq_one_letter_code
_entity_poly.pdbx_strand_id
1 'polypeptide(L)'
;MTAVSVGLGWAVRTTTGADYDLDASALLCTDGGKVASDRHFVFYDNLNSPDGSVRHTGDNLTGEGEGDDETINVSLSGVPAEITKIVFPVSLHDAQSRGQSFGQVRNACIRVVNQAGGVESARYDLTEDASTETAMAFGELYRNGGEWKFRAVGQGYASGPAGIAADFGVDV
;
A
#
# COMPACT_ATOMS: atom_id res chain seq x y z
N MET A 1 12.15 -15.07 -1.77
CA MET A 1 11.32 -14.34 -0.79
C MET A 1 10.03 -15.12 -0.60
N THR A 2 9.66 -15.49 0.63
CA THR A 2 8.51 -16.39 0.90
C THR A 2 7.32 -15.68 1.56
N ALA A 3 7.58 -14.65 2.36
CA ALA A 3 6.54 -13.80 2.92
C ALA A 3 7.10 -12.40 3.21
N VAL A 4 6.24 -11.39 3.08
CA VAL A 4 6.57 -10.00 3.38
C VAL A 4 5.47 -9.31 4.17
N SER A 5 5.85 -8.28 4.90
CA SER A 5 4.93 -7.33 5.53
C SER A 5 5.21 -5.95 4.95
N VAL A 6 4.17 -5.28 4.47
CA VAL A 6 4.23 -3.87 4.09
C VAL A 6 3.63 -3.08 5.24
N GLY A 7 4.43 -2.28 5.92
CA GLY A 7 4.03 -1.45 7.05
C GLY A 7 3.92 0.01 6.64
N LEU A 8 2.87 0.67 7.07
CA LEU A 8 2.62 2.09 6.91
C LEU A 8 2.50 2.71 8.30
N GLY A 9 3.21 3.80 8.55
CA GLY A 9 3.12 4.51 9.83
C GLY A 9 3.23 6.02 9.66
N TRP A 10 2.54 6.77 10.49
CA TRP A 10 2.53 8.23 10.50
C TRP A 10 2.20 8.79 11.89
N ALA A 11 2.44 10.09 12.08
CA ALA A 11 2.11 10.74 13.35
C ALA A 11 0.71 11.36 13.33
N VAL A 12 0.01 11.21 14.46
CA VAL A 12 -1.25 11.91 14.75
C VAL A 12 -1.13 13.41 14.50
N ARG A 13 -2.20 13.99 13.95
CA ARG A 13 -2.29 15.44 13.73
C ARG A 13 -2.22 16.20 15.05
N THR A 14 -1.31 17.15 15.16
CA THR A 14 -1.16 18.01 16.36
C THR A 14 -1.82 19.38 16.22
N THR A 15 -2.39 19.69 15.06
CA THR A 15 -3.09 20.94 14.76
C THR A 15 -4.60 20.72 14.71
N THR A 16 -5.39 21.80 14.72
CA THR A 16 -6.83 21.70 14.54
C THR A 16 -7.19 21.31 13.11
N GLY A 17 -8.24 20.49 12.94
CA GLY A 17 -8.77 20.05 11.65
C GLY A 17 -9.08 18.55 11.65
N ALA A 18 -9.41 17.99 10.48
CA ALA A 18 -9.63 16.54 10.33
C ALA A 18 -8.33 15.76 10.53
N ASP A 19 -8.41 14.56 11.09
CA ASP A 19 -7.25 13.69 11.26
C ASP A 19 -6.63 13.28 9.90
N TYR A 20 -5.38 12.85 9.96
CA TYR A 20 -4.71 12.24 8.82
C TYR A 20 -5.01 10.75 8.83
N ASP A 21 -5.59 10.32 7.72
CA ASP A 21 -6.12 8.98 7.51
C ASP A 21 -5.42 8.45 6.25
N LEU A 22 -4.40 7.61 6.45
CA LEU A 22 -3.59 7.08 5.37
C LEU A 22 -3.93 5.62 5.20
N ASP A 23 -4.26 5.24 3.97
CA ASP A 23 -4.63 3.89 3.62
C ASP A 23 -3.48 3.19 2.89
N ALA A 24 -3.05 2.03 3.40
CA ALA A 24 -2.28 1.07 2.63
C ALA A 24 -3.21 0.16 1.81
N SER A 25 -2.83 -0.20 0.60
CA SER A 25 -3.59 -1.16 -0.21
C SER A 25 -2.69 -2.12 -0.97
N ALA A 26 -3.28 -3.20 -1.48
CA ALA A 26 -2.60 -4.17 -2.32
C ALA A 26 -3.47 -4.60 -3.52
N LEU A 27 -2.89 -4.53 -4.71
CA LEU A 27 -3.54 -4.90 -5.97
C LEU A 27 -2.86 -6.15 -6.54
N LEU A 28 -3.55 -7.29 -6.53
CA LEU A 28 -3.02 -8.55 -7.08
C LEU A 28 -3.34 -8.62 -8.58
N CYS A 29 -2.30 -8.46 -9.40
CA CYS A 29 -2.41 -8.29 -10.84
C CYS A 29 -1.93 -9.52 -11.62
N THR A 30 -2.60 -9.78 -12.75
CA THR A 30 -2.21 -10.79 -13.74
C THR A 30 -1.09 -10.28 -14.65
N ASP A 31 -0.63 -11.11 -15.59
CA ASP A 31 0.36 -10.72 -16.61
C ASP A 31 -0.10 -9.56 -17.51
N GLY A 32 -1.41 -9.36 -17.66
CA GLY A 32 -2.02 -8.21 -18.33
C GLY A 32 -1.86 -6.88 -17.57
N GLY A 33 -1.27 -6.90 -16.37
CA GLY A 33 -1.05 -5.69 -15.55
C GLY A 33 -2.31 -5.14 -14.89
N LYS A 34 -3.40 -5.92 -14.86
CA LYS A 34 -4.70 -5.58 -14.26
C LYS A 34 -5.00 -6.52 -13.12
N VAL A 35 -5.84 -6.09 -12.17
CA VAL A 35 -6.31 -6.96 -11.09
C VAL A 35 -7.02 -8.19 -11.66
N ALA A 36 -6.87 -9.34 -11.01
CA ALA A 36 -7.56 -10.56 -11.45
C ALA A 36 -9.09 -10.46 -11.28
N SER A 37 -9.55 -9.69 -10.28
CA SER A 37 -10.94 -9.25 -10.10
C SER A 37 -11.01 -8.14 -9.05
N ASP A 38 -12.17 -7.50 -8.86
CA ASP A 38 -12.34 -6.48 -7.81
C ASP A 38 -12.01 -7.00 -6.40
N ARG A 39 -12.22 -8.30 -6.17
CA ARG A 39 -11.88 -8.94 -4.88
C ARG A 39 -10.37 -9.08 -4.65
N HIS A 40 -9.56 -8.91 -5.69
CA HIS A 40 -8.10 -8.90 -5.64
C HIS A 40 -7.52 -7.52 -5.37
N PHE A 41 -8.39 -6.53 -5.12
CA PHE A 41 -8.02 -5.28 -4.50
C PHE A 41 -8.24 -5.38 -2.98
N VAL A 42 -7.14 -5.42 -2.22
CA VAL A 42 -7.14 -5.53 -0.76
C VAL A 42 -6.89 -4.15 -0.16
N PHE A 43 -7.82 -3.69 0.67
CA PHE A 43 -7.82 -2.37 1.32
C PHE A 43 -8.71 -2.43 2.57
N TYR A 44 -8.95 -1.29 3.24
CA TYR A 44 -9.70 -1.23 4.50
C TYR A 44 -11.09 -1.92 4.48
N ASP A 45 -11.83 -1.86 3.36
CA ASP A 45 -13.16 -2.48 3.23
C ASP A 45 -13.11 -3.95 2.72
N ASN A 46 -11.98 -4.35 2.10
CA ASN A 46 -11.74 -5.72 1.65
C ASN A 46 -10.41 -6.24 2.18
N LEU A 47 -10.40 -6.68 3.44
CA LEU A 47 -9.17 -6.98 4.19
C LEU A 47 -8.40 -8.23 3.72
N ASN A 48 -8.96 -9.08 2.86
CA ASN A 48 -8.32 -10.34 2.47
C ASN A 48 -8.49 -10.61 0.97
N SER A 49 -7.44 -11.11 0.32
CA SER A 49 -7.58 -11.65 -1.04
C SER A 49 -8.39 -12.96 -1.03
N PRO A 50 -9.02 -13.34 -2.16
CA PRO A 50 -9.87 -14.55 -2.22
C PRO A 50 -9.11 -15.84 -1.91
N ASP A 51 -7.83 -15.87 -2.27
CA ASP A 51 -6.89 -16.95 -2.05
C ASP A 51 -6.22 -16.90 -0.65
N GLY A 52 -6.43 -15.82 0.10
CA GLY A 52 -5.91 -15.64 1.45
C GLY A 52 -4.40 -15.36 1.53
N SER A 53 -3.71 -15.17 0.40
CA SER A 53 -2.29 -14.85 0.42
C SER A 53 -2.00 -13.42 0.87
N VAL A 54 -2.95 -12.49 0.70
CA VAL A 54 -2.78 -11.09 1.12
C VAL A 54 -3.82 -10.75 2.19
N ARG A 55 -3.36 -10.18 3.30
CA ARG A 55 -4.20 -9.79 4.44
C ARG A 55 -3.82 -8.42 4.99
N HIS A 56 -4.78 -7.51 4.99
CA HIS A 56 -4.74 -6.23 5.70
C HIS A 56 -5.01 -6.44 7.20
N THR A 57 -4.28 -5.77 8.08
CA THR A 57 -4.43 -5.95 9.54
C THR A 57 -5.60 -5.16 10.13
N GLY A 58 -6.06 -4.13 9.45
CA GLY A 58 -7.12 -3.23 9.89
C GLY A 58 -6.78 -1.80 9.51
N ASP A 59 -7.80 -0.96 9.51
CA ASP A 59 -7.74 0.45 9.17
C ASP A 59 -7.37 1.29 10.41
N ASN A 60 -6.38 2.16 10.29
CA ASN A 60 -6.05 3.16 11.31
C ASN A 60 -6.39 4.57 10.79
N LEU A 61 -7.43 5.17 11.36
CA LEU A 61 -7.97 6.44 10.88
C LEU A 61 -7.18 7.69 11.34
N THR A 62 -6.21 7.53 12.24
CA THR A 62 -5.58 8.68 12.94
C THR A 62 -4.06 8.64 13.04
N GLY A 63 -3.43 7.46 12.88
CA GLY A 63 -2.01 7.25 13.17
C GLY A 63 -1.73 7.14 14.68
N GLU A 64 -2.73 6.77 15.48
CA GLU A 64 -2.53 6.50 16.90
C GLU A 64 -1.88 5.13 17.08
N GLY A 65 -0.64 5.12 17.57
CA GLY A 65 0.13 3.90 17.78
C GLY A 65 1.63 4.16 17.85
N GLU A 66 2.40 3.11 18.16
CA GLU A 66 3.84 3.10 17.92
C GLU A 66 4.16 2.11 16.80
N GLY A 67 4.97 2.54 15.82
CA GLY A 67 5.46 1.67 14.76
C GLY A 67 4.67 1.78 13.46
N ASP A 68 4.26 0.64 12.93
CA ASP A 68 3.43 0.57 11.72
C ASP A 68 1.96 0.60 12.16
N ASP A 69 1.26 1.67 11.79
CA ASP A 69 -0.16 1.89 12.09
C ASP A 69 -1.06 0.95 11.28
N GLU A 70 -0.67 0.69 10.03
CA GLU A 70 -1.29 -0.30 9.15
C GLU A 70 -0.27 -1.30 8.63
N THR A 71 -0.71 -2.54 8.41
CA THR A 71 0.15 -3.57 7.84
C THR A 71 -0.59 -4.47 6.86
N ILE A 72 0.02 -4.71 5.71
CA ILE A 72 -0.40 -5.72 4.75
C ILE A 72 0.58 -6.88 4.79
N ASN A 73 0.10 -8.06 5.15
CA ASN A 73 0.88 -9.28 5.15
C ASN A 73 0.65 -10.06 3.86
N VAL A 74 1.72 -10.52 3.24
CA VAL A 74 1.70 -11.26 1.97
C VAL A 74 2.44 -12.58 2.11
N SER A 75 1.71 -13.68 1.98
CA SER A 75 2.23 -15.06 1.91
C SER A 75 2.49 -15.43 0.45
N LEU A 76 3.69 -15.14 -0.04
CA LEU A 76 4.07 -15.29 -1.45
C LEU A 76 4.03 -16.73 -1.97
N SER A 77 4.12 -17.72 -1.08
CA SER A 77 3.94 -19.14 -1.40
C SER A 77 2.49 -19.53 -1.67
N GLY A 78 1.53 -18.78 -1.14
CA GLY A 78 0.09 -19.01 -1.33
C GLY A 78 -0.49 -18.26 -2.54
N VAL A 79 0.27 -17.35 -3.14
CA VAL A 79 -0.21 -16.53 -4.26
C VAL A 79 -0.43 -17.42 -5.50
N PRO A 80 -1.63 -17.39 -6.13
CA PRO A 80 -1.93 -18.14 -7.35
C PRO A 80 -0.94 -17.86 -8.49
N ALA A 81 -0.80 -18.82 -9.40
CA ALA A 81 0.14 -18.72 -10.52
C ALA A 81 -0.26 -17.65 -11.55
N GLU A 82 -1.55 -17.36 -11.68
CA GLU A 82 -2.09 -16.29 -12.52
C GLU A 82 -1.70 -14.89 -12.07
N ILE A 83 -1.44 -14.71 -10.77
CA ILE A 83 -0.94 -13.45 -10.21
C ILE A 83 0.56 -13.37 -10.42
N THR A 84 0.97 -12.41 -11.25
CA THR A 84 2.38 -12.19 -11.60
C THR A 84 2.98 -10.99 -10.88
N LYS A 85 2.14 -10.10 -10.36
CA LYS A 85 2.53 -8.86 -9.70
C LYS A 85 1.58 -8.51 -8.55
N ILE A 86 2.10 -7.94 -7.48
CA ILE A 86 1.33 -7.33 -6.39
C ILE A 86 1.83 -5.90 -6.21
N VAL A 87 0.98 -4.91 -6.44
CA VAL A 87 1.32 -3.48 -6.29
C VAL A 87 0.83 -2.99 -4.95
N PHE A 88 1.60 -2.10 -4.30
CA PHE A 88 1.25 -1.50 -3.01
C PHE A 88 1.04 0.00 -3.14
N PRO A 89 -0.20 0.44 -3.39
CA PRO A 89 -0.59 1.84 -3.26
C PRO A 89 -0.62 2.29 -1.79
N VAL A 90 -0.36 3.58 -1.60
CA VAL A 90 -0.68 4.32 -0.38
C VAL A 90 -1.43 5.59 -0.76
N SER A 91 -2.46 5.96 -0.01
CA SER A 91 -3.26 7.16 -0.26
C SER A 91 -3.69 7.85 1.03
N LEU A 92 -4.02 9.13 0.92
CA LEU A 92 -4.73 9.86 1.96
C LEU A 92 -6.24 9.80 1.69
N HIS A 93 -7.01 9.35 2.67
CA HIS A 93 -8.47 9.32 2.59
C HIS A 93 -9.04 10.74 2.50
N ASP A 94 -9.95 10.97 1.54
CA ASP A 94 -10.59 12.27 1.31
C ASP A 94 -9.63 13.46 1.14
N ALA A 95 -8.37 13.22 0.74
CA ALA A 95 -7.30 14.22 0.72
C ALA A 95 -7.70 15.53 0.04
N GLN A 96 -8.36 15.45 -1.12
CA GLN A 96 -8.80 16.61 -1.89
C GLN A 96 -9.86 17.44 -1.15
N SER A 97 -10.84 16.78 -0.52
CA SER A 97 -11.89 17.42 0.29
C SER A 97 -11.30 18.06 1.55
N ARG A 98 -10.34 17.39 2.18
CA ARG A 98 -9.67 17.82 3.42
C ARG A 98 -8.50 18.79 3.19
N GLY A 99 -8.10 19.02 1.93
CA GLY A 99 -6.93 19.85 1.57
C GLY A 99 -5.61 19.30 2.11
N GLN A 100 -5.51 17.97 2.20
CA GLN A 100 -4.38 17.25 2.79
C GLN A 100 -3.43 16.71 1.72
N SER A 101 -2.15 16.59 2.05
CA SER A 101 -1.11 15.91 1.25
C SER A 101 -0.11 15.24 2.17
N PHE A 102 0.70 14.30 1.67
CA PHE A 102 1.65 13.57 2.52
C PHE A 102 2.66 14.50 3.21
N GLY A 103 3.01 15.63 2.61
CA GLY A 103 3.94 16.61 3.20
C GLY A 103 3.39 17.34 4.43
N GLN A 104 2.08 17.29 4.67
CA GLN A 104 1.46 17.83 5.90
C GLN A 104 1.44 16.80 7.04
N VAL A 105 1.59 15.52 6.71
CA VAL A 105 1.60 14.40 7.65
C VAL A 105 3.03 14.25 8.15
N ARG A 106 3.23 14.18 9.47
CA ARG A 106 4.57 14.06 10.06
C ARG A 106 4.97 12.59 10.16
N ASN A 107 6.24 12.30 9.94
CA ASN A 107 6.82 10.96 10.06
C ASN A 107 6.05 9.89 9.24
N ALA A 108 5.44 10.29 8.12
CA ALA A 108 4.72 9.36 7.27
C ALA A 108 5.72 8.52 6.49
N CYS A 109 5.70 7.21 6.69
CA CYS A 109 6.60 6.30 6.00
C CYS A 109 5.92 4.99 5.66
N ILE A 110 6.32 4.42 4.53
CA ILE A 110 5.91 3.09 4.11
C ILE A 110 7.17 2.24 3.90
N ARG A 111 7.12 0.99 4.36
CA ARG A 111 8.25 0.07 4.30
C ARG A 111 7.80 -1.33 3.95
N VAL A 112 8.71 -2.10 3.36
CA VAL A 112 8.54 -3.53 3.13
C VAL A 112 9.59 -4.30 3.91
N VAL A 113 9.13 -5.27 4.68
CA VAL A 113 9.96 -6.13 5.52
C VAL A 113 9.83 -7.56 5.02
N ASN A 114 10.96 -8.20 4.77
CA ASN A 114 10.99 -9.63 4.53
C ASN A 114 10.81 -10.34 5.87
N GLN A 115 9.73 -11.11 6.02
CA GLN A 115 9.42 -11.82 7.26
C GLN A 115 10.49 -12.88 7.57
N ALA A 116 11.17 -13.40 6.55
CA ALA A 116 12.35 -14.24 6.74
C ALA A 116 13.52 -13.36 7.23
N GLY A 117 13.72 -13.32 8.54
CA GLY A 117 14.82 -12.60 9.20
C GLY A 117 14.51 -11.16 9.61
N GLY A 118 13.32 -10.63 9.32
CA GLY A 118 12.90 -9.29 9.73
C GLY A 118 13.66 -8.16 9.06
N VAL A 119 14.25 -8.42 7.88
CA VAL A 119 15.08 -7.45 7.17
C VAL A 119 14.20 -6.50 6.37
N GLU A 120 14.30 -5.20 6.66
CA GLU A 120 13.69 -4.13 5.87
C GLU A 120 14.32 -4.13 4.47
N SER A 121 13.50 -4.41 3.46
CA SER A 121 13.95 -4.52 2.07
C SER A 121 13.93 -3.16 1.37
N ALA A 122 12.99 -2.30 1.74
CA ALA A 122 12.93 -0.90 1.30
C ALA A 122 12.04 -0.10 2.25
N ARG A 123 12.29 1.21 2.29
CA ARG A 123 11.51 2.20 3.02
C ARG A 123 11.45 3.48 2.21
N TYR A 124 10.33 4.17 2.29
CA TYR A 124 10.08 5.45 1.64
C TYR A 124 9.56 6.45 2.67
N ASP A 125 10.05 7.68 2.60
CA ASP A 125 9.57 8.79 3.44
C ASP A 125 8.52 9.58 2.65
N LEU A 126 7.24 9.39 3.00
CA LEU A 126 6.13 10.03 2.31
C LEU A 126 6.10 11.54 2.60
N THR A 127 6.53 11.94 3.80
CA THR A 127 6.56 13.34 4.22
C THR A 127 7.52 14.14 3.34
N GLU A 128 8.71 13.60 3.05
CA GLU A 128 9.73 14.29 2.27
C GLU A 128 9.61 14.03 0.76
N ASP A 129 9.56 12.77 0.35
CA ASP A 129 9.70 12.38 -1.06
C ASP A 129 8.39 12.47 -1.86
N ALA A 130 7.24 12.45 -1.17
CA ALA A 130 5.91 12.52 -1.78
C ALA A 130 5.09 13.72 -1.27
N SER A 131 5.78 14.78 -0.83
CA SER A 131 5.18 15.89 -0.08
C SER A 131 3.95 16.56 -0.73
N THR A 132 3.91 16.64 -2.06
CA THR A 132 2.81 17.22 -2.85
C THR A 132 1.74 16.21 -3.26
N GLU A 133 2.00 14.92 -3.09
CA GLU A 133 1.12 13.85 -3.53
C GLU A 133 0.06 13.52 -2.48
N THR A 134 -1.06 12.98 -2.95
CA THR A 134 -2.14 12.46 -2.11
C THR A 134 -2.32 10.95 -2.26
N ALA A 135 -1.73 10.37 -3.31
CA ALA A 135 -1.69 8.95 -3.55
C ALA A 135 -0.41 8.59 -4.29
N MET A 136 0.16 7.43 -4.00
CA MET A 136 1.42 6.97 -4.59
C MET A 136 1.45 5.44 -4.66
N ALA A 137 1.96 4.89 -5.76
CA ALA A 137 2.38 3.49 -5.81
C ALA A 137 3.80 3.36 -5.23
N PHE A 138 3.91 2.83 -4.01
CA PHE A 138 5.19 2.68 -3.31
C PHE A 138 6.12 1.71 -4.04
N GLY A 139 5.60 0.52 -4.34
CA GLY A 139 6.39 -0.53 -4.96
C GLY A 139 5.54 -1.69 -5.41
N GLU A 140 6.21 -2.66 -6.03
CA GLU A 140 5.59 -3.88 -6.50
C GLU A 140 6.45 -5.11 -6.17
N LEU A 141 5.78 -6.19 -5.78
CA LEU A 141 6.33 -7.53 -5.85
C LEU A 141 6.02 -8.11 -7.22
N TYR A 142 6.98 -8.75 -7.86
CA TYR A 142 6.80 -9.37 -9.17
C TYR A 142 7.52 -10.71 -9.24
N ARG A 143 6.98 -11.64 -10.03
CA ARG A 143 7.62 -12.92 -10.33
C ARG A 143 8.72 -12.74 -11.37
N ASN A 144 9.90 -13.28 -11.10
CA ASN A 144 11.03 -13.33 -12.02
C ASN A 144 11.72 -14.70 -11.90
N GLY A 145 11.64 -15.52 -12.96
CA GLY A 145 12.26 -16.85 -12.96
C GLY A 145 11.67 -17.82 -11.92
N GLY A 146 10.41 -17.64 -11.54
CA GLY A 146 9.73 -18.44 -10.50
C GLY A 146 9.91 -17.92 -9.07
N GLU A 147 10.74 -16.90 -8.87
CA GLU A 147 10.95 -16.25 -7.57
C GLU A 147 10.26 -14.90 -7.49
N TRP A 148 9.85 -14.51 -6.28
CA TRP A 148 9.34 -13.16 -6.02
C TRP A 148 10.47 -12.19 -5.71
N LYS A 149 10.43 -11.01 -6.34
CA LYS A 149 11.34 -9.89 -6.12
C LYS A 149 10.54 -8.63 -5.83
N PHE A 150 11.10 -7.75 -5.01
CA PHE A 150 10.55 -6.42 -4.75
C PHE A 150 11.20 -5.39 -5.67
N ARG A 151 10.41 -4.44 -6.17
CA ARG A 151 10.89 -3.24 -6.88
C ARG A 151 10.22 -2.01 -6.27
N ALA A 152 11.02 -1.07 -5.80
CA ALA A 152 10.54 0.26 -5.45
C ALA A 152 10.13 1.02 -6.72
N VAL A 153 8.96 1.64 -6.70
CA VAL A 153 8.40 2.39 -7.84
C VAL A 153 8.36 3.88 -7.53
N GLY A 154 7.74 4.29 -6.42
CA GLY A 154 7.68 5.69 -5.99
C GLY A 154 6.96 6.60 -6.98
N GLN A 155 5.85 6.14 -7.56
CA GLN A 155 5.09 6.91 -8.56
C GLN A 155 3.87 7.58 -7.92
N GLY A 156 3.84 8.92 -7.90
CA GLY A 156 2.70 9.71 -7.45
C GLY A 156 1.52 9.69 -8.43
N TYR A 157 0.31 9.86 -7.89
CA TYR A 157 -0.95 9.88 -8.64
C TYR A 157 -1.78 11.10 -8.25
N ALA A 158 -1.76 12.13 -9.11
CA ALA A 158 -2.56 13.35 -8.93
C ALA A 158 -4.08 13.10 -8.95
N SER A 159 -4.51 12.01 -9.58
CA SER A 159 -5.91 11.53 -9.60
C SER A 159 -6.32 10.76 -8.34
N GLY A 160 -5.45 10.69 -7.32
CA GLY A 160 -5.73 10.00 -6.08
C GLY A 160 -5.86 8.47 -6.22
N PRO A 161 -6.41 7.79 -5.20
CA PRO A 161 -6.57 6.34 -5.20
C PRO A 161 -7.48 5.84 -6.33
N ALA A 162 -8.47 6.63 -6.76
CA ALA A 162 -9.35 6.28 -7.87
C ALA A 162 -8.60 6.14 -9.21
N GLY A 163 -7.61 7.00 -9.46
CA GLY A 163 -6.79 6.87 -10.67
C GLY A 163 -5.87 5.65 -10.64
N ILE A 164 -5.35 5.30 -9.45
CA ILE A 164 -4.59 4.05 -9.27
C ILE A 164 -5.51 2.86 -9.58
N ALA A 165 -6.68 2.81 -8.97
CA ALA A 165 -7.67 1.76 -9.20
C ALA A 165 -8.01 1.59 -10.70
N ALA A 166 -8.27 2.70 -11.41
CA ALA A 166 -8.54 2.67 -12.85
C ALA A 166 -7.35 2.17 -13.68
N ASP A 167 -6.13 2.61 -13.37
CA ASP A 167 -4.90 2.17 -14.04
C ASP A 167 -4.66 0.66 -13.86
N PHE A 168 -5.09 0.08 -12.75
CA PHE A 168 -5.06 -1.35 -12.49
C PHE A 168 -6.36 -2.09 -12.83
N GLY A 169 -7.37 -1.39 -13.38
CA GLY A 169 -8.61 -1.98 -13.90
C GLY A 169 -9.57 -2.47 -12.83
N VAL A 170 -9.57 -1.81 -11.66
CA VAL A 170 -10.60 -1.95 -10.64
C VAL A 170 -11.74 -0.99 -11.00
N ASP A 171 -12.98 -1.49 -10.99
CA ASP A 171 -14.17 -0.62 -11.06
C ASP A 171 -14.42 0.00 -9.66
N VAL A 172 -14.29 1.33 -9.57
CA VAL A 172 -14.51 2.15 -8.35
C VAL A 172 -15.76 3.01 -8.45
#